data_AF-A0A0F2QPA0-F1
#
_entry.id   AF-A0A0F2QPA0-F1
#
_cell.length_a   1.000
_cell.length_b   1.000
_cell.length_c   1.000
_cell.angle_alpha   90.00
_cell.angle_beta   90.00
_cell.angle_gamma   90.00
#
_symmetry.space_group_name_H-M   'P 1'
#
loop_
_entity.id
_entity.type
_entity.pdbx_description
1 polymer ?
#
loop_
_entity_poly.entity_id
_entity_poly.type
_entity_poly.pdbx_seq_one_letter_code
_entity_poly.pdbx_strand_id
1 'polypeptide(L)'
;DFVKMIRDLDLFEQKTVTFQPRNPDGSIAGELQKIAEYWAISEERFNQLPDAKYMELKASGAIGAIYAHLVSLLNWQRVVQRAMRMQVSPNPQPAPAAV
;
A
#
# COMPACT_ATOMS: atom_id res chain seq x y z
N ASP A 1 7.21 -23.52 3.17
CA ASP A 1 7.36 -22.27 2.39
C ASP A 1 6.11 -21.42 2.59
N PHE A 2 6.27 -20.20 3.11
CA PHE A 2 5.17 -19.31 3.50
C PHE A 2 4.36 -18.83 2.30
N VAL A 3 5.01 -18.43 1.20
CA VAL A 3 4.32 -17.90 0.01
C VAL A 3 3.41 -18.96 -0.60
N LYS A 4 3.89 -20.21 -0.67
CA LYS A 4 3.08 -21.34 -1.12
C LYS A 4 1.84 -21.53 -0.22
N MET A 5 1.98 -21.46 1.10
CA MET A 5 0.87 -21.59 2.04
C MET A 5 -0.21 -20.51 1.83
N ILE A 6 0.19 -19.25 1.71
CA ILE A 6 -0.73 -18.13 1.45
C ILE A 6 -1.47 -18.32 0.12
N ARG A 7 -0.78 -18.82 -0.92
CA ARG A 7 -1.40 -19.14 -2.21
C ARG A 7 -2.37 -20.33 -2.11
N ASP A 8 -1.98 -21.41 -1.44
CA ASP A 8 -2.80 -22.62 -1.32
C ASP A 8 -4.08 -22.36 -0.50
N LEU A 9 -4.06 -21.36 0.39
CA LEU A 9 -5.22 -20.87 1.14
C LEU A 9 -6.00 -19.76 0.41
N ASP A 10 -5.61 -19.41 -0.82
CA ASP A 10 -6.21 -18.33 -1.63
C ASP A 10 -6.28 -16.97 -0.90
N LEU A 11 -5.25 -16.64 -0.12
CA LEU A 11 -5.23 -15.43 0.70
C LEU A 11 -4.62 -14.22 -0.01
N PHE A 12 -4.17 -14.35 -1.26
CA PHE A 12 -3.62 -13.23 -2.01
C PHE A 12 -4.71 -12.37 -2.64
N GLU A 13 -4.56 -11.05 -2.55
CA GLU A 13 -5.38 -10.08 -3.28
C GLU A 13 -4.50 -9.06 -4.01
N GLN A 14 -4.94 -8.58 -5.17
CA GLN A 14 -4.27 -7.49 -5.85
C GLN A 14 -4.74 -6.15 -5.26
N LYS A 15 -3.78 -5.29 -4.92
CA LYS A 15 -4.03 -3.89 -4.55
C LYS A 15 -3.46 -2.97 -5.60
N THR A 16 -4.25 -1.96 -5.96
CA THR A 16 -3.84 -0.86 -6.84
C THR A 16 -3.63 0.40 -5.99
N VAL A 17 -2.52 1.09 -6.22
CA VAL A 17 -2.26 2.39 -5.60
C VAL A 17 -2.36 3.47 -6.66
N THR A 18 -3.11 4.51 -6.33
CA THR A 18 -3.27 5.68 -7.16
C THR A 18 -2.82 6.94 -6.42
N PHE A 19 -2.31 7.90 -7.18
CA PHE A 19 -1.90 9.21 -6.69
C PHE A 19 -2.62 10.29 -7.50
N GLN A 20 -3.17 11.28 -6.81
CA GLN A 20 -3.69 12.49 -7.44
C GLN A 20 -3.16 13.70 -6.68
N PRO A 21 -2.43 14.61 -7.34
CA PRO A 21 -1.94 15.81 -6.70
C PRO A 21 -3.11 16.72 -6.29
N ARG A 22 -2.87 17.55 -5.26
CA ARG A 22 -3.81 18.58 -4.81
C ARG A 22 -3.10 19.91 -4.66
N ASN A 23 -3.77 20.98 -5.05
CA ASN A 23 -3.34 22.35 -4.85
C ASN A 23 -3.33 22.71 -3.35
N PRO A 24 -2.65 23.81 -2.96
CA PRO A 24 -2.64 24.29 -1.58
C PRO A 24 -4.03 24.61 -1.00
N ASP A 25 -4.99 24.99 -1.86
CA ASP A 25 -6.40 25.23 -1.50
C ASP A 25 -7.22 23.93 -1.37
N GLY A 26 -6.59 22.76 -1.58
CA GLY A 26 -7.22 21.45 -1.48
C GLY A 26 -7.92 20.97 -2.76
N SER A 27 -7.99 21.80 -3.80
CA SER A 27 -8.53 21.43 -5.11
C SER A 27 -7.65 20.41 -5.82
N ILE A 28 -8.25 19.62 -6.71
CA ILE A 28 -7.53 18.58 -7.48
C ILE A 28 -6.57 19.27 -8.46
N ALA A 29 -5.31 18.87 -8.43
CA ALA A 29 -4.28 19.34 -9.34
C ALA A 29 -3.90 18.20 -10.27
N GLY A 30 -4.56 18.11 -11.42
CA GLY A 30 -4.26 17.13 -12.47
C GLY A 30 -4.93 15.77 -12.32
N GLU A 31 -4.53 14.87 -13.21
CA GLU A 31 -5.15 13.56 -13.41
C GLU A 31 -4.75 12.54 -12.33
N LEU A 32 -5.63 11.57 -12.10
CA LEU A 32 -5.35 10.41 -11.24
C LEU A 32 -4.35 9.48 -11.94
N GLN A 33 -3.24 9.19 -11.28
CA GLN A 33 -2.18 8.35 -11.80
C GLN A 33 -2.14 7.03 -11.04
N LYS A 34 -2.11 5.92 -11.77
CA LYS A 34 -1.81 4.61 -11.21
C LYS A 34 -0.30 4.49 -11.05
N ILE A 35 0.15 4.18 -9.84
CA ILE A 35 1.57 4.23 -9.49
C ILE A 35 2.13 2.87 -9.03
N ALA A 36 1.26 1.95 -8.62
CA ALA A 36 1.67 0.59 -8.30
C ALA A 36 0.50 -0.39 -8.39
N GLU A 37 0.85 -1.64 -8.70
CA GLU A 37 0.05 -2.82 -8.41
C GLU A 37 0.91 -3.80 -7.63
N TYR A 38 0.33 -4.42 -6.62
CA TYR A 38 1.04 -5.42 -5.83
C TYR A 38 0.07 -6.45 -5.27
N TRP A 39 0.62 -7.62 -4.92
CA TRP A 39 -0.10 -8.65 -4.19
C TRP A 39 0.04 -8.41 -2.69
N ALA A 40 -1.09 -8.41 -1.99
CA ALA A 40 -1.18 -8.32 -0.54
C ALA A 40 -1.87 -9.57 0.01
N ILE A 41 -1.82 -9.75 1.32
CA ILE A 41 -2.69 -10.72 2.01
C ILE A 41 -4.05 -10.05 2.24
N SER A 42 -5.13 -10.76 1.91
CA SER A 42 -6.50 -10.32 2.12
C SER A 42 -6.92 -10.58 3.57
N GLU A 43 -7.14 -9.50 4.32
CA GLU A 43 -7.65 -9.58 5.70
C GLU A 43 -9.06 -10.19 5.74
N GLU A 44 -9.90 -9.87 4.75
CA GLU A 44 -11.24 -10.44 4.63
C GLU A 44 -11.20 -11.96 4.48
N ARG A 45 -10.43 -12.47 3.50
CA ARG A 45 -10.33 -13.92 3.27
C ARG A 45 -9.68 -14.64 4.44
N PHE A 46 -8.70 -14.00 5.08
CA PHE A 46 -8.05 -14.55 6.28
C PHE A 46 -9.04 -14.70 7.44
N ASN A 47 -9.90 -13.70 7.68
CA ASN A 47 -10.91 -13.73 8.74
C ASN A 47 -12.06 -14.70 8.44
N GLN A 48 -12.27 -15.06 7.17
CA GLN A 48 -13.28 -16.02 6.73
C GLN A 48 -12.77 -17.47 6.68
N LEU A 49 -11.51 -17.72 7.05
CA LEU A 49 -10.96 -19.08 7.09
C LEU A 49 -11.73 -19.96 8.10
N PRO A 50 -11.90 -21.26 7.81
CA PRO A 50 -12.40 -22.20 8.81
C PRO A 50 -11.52 -22.23 10.06
N ASP A 51 -12.13 -22.33 11.24
CA ASP A 51 -11.41 -22.34 12.53
C ASP A 51 -10.26 -23.34 12.58
N ALA A 52 -10.44 -24.53 11.99
CA ALA A 52 -9.39 -25.54 11.92
C ALA A 52 -8.13 -25.02 11.21
N LYS A 53 -8.30 -24.30 10.09
CA LYS A 53 -7.18 -23.70 9.34
C LYS A 53 -6.58 -22.53 10.07
N TYR A 54 -7.39 -21.72 10.73
CA TYR A 54 -6.88 -20.66 11.60
C TYR A 54 -6.00 -21.22 12.72
N MET A 55 -6.41 -22.33 13.36
CA MET A 55 -5.62 -22.98 14.42
C MET A 55 -4.31 -23.60 13.88
N GLU A 56 -4.32 -24.18 12.67
CA GLU A 56 -3.09 -24.65 12.01
C GLU A 56 -2.10 -23.49 11.78
N LEU A 57 -2.58 -22.34 11.30
CA LEU A 57 -1.76 -21.13 11.11
C LEU A 57 -1.21 -20.58 12.44
N LYS A 58 -2.00 -20.66 13.51
CA LYS A 58 -1.57 -20.28 14.86
C LYS A 58 -0.46 -21.19 15.36
N ALA A 59 -0.65 -22.51 15.26
CA ALA A 59 0.29 -23.51 15.74
C ALA A 59 1.63 -23.46 14.98
N SER A 60 1.60 -23.16 13.68
CA SER A 60 2.80 -23.00 12.85
C SER A 60 3.49 -21.63 12.99
N GLY A 61 2.89 -20.67 13.70
CA GLY A 61 3.39 -19.30 13.83
C GLY A 61 3.16 -18.41 12.61
N ALA A 62 2.52 -18.91 11.55
CA ALA A 62 2.26 -18.17 10.31
C ALA A 62 1.40 -16.91 10.53
N ILE A 63 0.51 -16.93 11.54
CA ILE A 63 -0.32 -15.77 11.91
C ILE A 63 0.53 -14.52 12.19
N GLY A 64 1.69 -14.67 12.85
CA GLY A 64 2.57 -13.54 13.13
C GLY A 64 3.07 -12.85 11.87
N ALA A 65 3.47 -13.63 10.86
CA ALA A 65 3.91 -13.11 9.58
C ALA A 65 2.77 -12.47 8.78
N ILE A 66 1.57 -13.03 8.83
CA ILE A 66 0.37 -12.48 8.19
C ILE A 66 0.06 -11.09 8.74
N TYR A 67 -0.05 -10.94 10.07
CA TYR A 67 -0.34 -9.63 10.66
C TYR A 67 0.79 -8.62 10.49
N ALA A 68 2.05 -9.05 10.55
CA ALA A 68 3.19 -8.17 10.26
C ALA A 68 3.09 -7.57 8.84
N HIS A 69 2.73 -8.39 7.85
CA HIS A 69 2.49 -7.91 6.50
C HIS A 69 1.31 -6.92 6.43
N LEU A 70 0.14 -7.26 6.99
CA LEU A 70 -1.04 -6.37 7.00
C LEU A 70 -0.73 -5.01 7.63
N VAL A 71 -0.09 -5.01 8.80
CA VAL A 71 0.27 -3.77 9.53
C VAL A 71 1.29 -2.94 8.76
N SER A 72 2.26 -3.57 8.09
CA SER A 72 3.26 -2.85 7.29
C SER A 72 2.64 -2.01 6.17
N LEU A 73 1.47 -2.40 5.66
CA LEU A 73 0.77 -1.72 4.57
C LEU A 73 -0.16 -0.59 5.04
N LEU A 74 -0.48 -0.50 6.33
CA LEU A 74 -1.44 0.47 6.88
C LEU A 74 -1.07 1.93 6.59
N ASN A 75 0.24 2.22 6.53
CA ASN A 75 0.78 3.55 6.24
C ASN A 75 1.41 3.67 4.84
N TRP A 76 1.36 2.62 4.02
CA TRP A 76 2.02 2.61 2.71
C TRP A 76 1.55 3.75 1.81
N GLN A 77 0.24 4.02 1.75
CA GLN A 77 -0.31 5.15 0.99
C GLN A 77 0.29 6.50 1.40
N ARG A 78 0.53 6.72 2.69
CA ARG A 78 1.14 7.98 3.19
C ARG A 78 2.60 8.10 2.76
N VAL A 79 3.36 7.00 2.82
CA VAL A 79 4.76 6.95 2.37
C VAL A 79 4.84 7.27 0.88
N VAL A 80 3.98 6.63 0.09
CA VAL A 80 3.85 6.88 -1.35
C VAL A 80 3.53 8.34 -1.64
N GLN A 81 2.50 8.91 -1.00
CA GLN A 81 2.12 10.31 -1.19
C GLN A 81 3.27 11.27 -0.82
N ARG A 82 3.99 10.98 0.27
CA ARG A 82 5.17 11.76 0.67
C ARG A 82 6.28 11.69 -0.37
N ALA A 83 6.60 10.50 -0.87
CA ALA A 83 7.63 10.31 -1.90
C ALA A 83 7.27 11.05 -3.20
N MET A 84 6.02 10.98 -3.64
CA MET A 84 5.54 11.69 -4.82
C MET A 84 5.65 13.21 -4.65
N ARG A 85 5.29 13.77 -3.48
CA ARG A 85 5.46 15.20 -3.19
C ARG A 85 6.93 15.64 -3.23
N MET A 86 7.85 14.79 -2.77
CA MET A 86 9.29 15.07 -2.80
C MET A 86 9.87 15.08 -4.22
N GLN A 87 9.31 14.28 -5.14
CA GLN A 87 9.72 14.29 -6.55
C GLN A 87 9.23 15.53 -7.32
N VAL A 88 8.12 16.14 -6.89
CA VAL A 88 7.50 17.33 -7.53
C VAL A 88 8.13 18.65 -7.05
N SER A 89 9.37 18.64 -6.53
CA SER A 89 10.13 19.87 -6.28
C SER A 89 11.15 20.15 -7.41
N PRO A 90 10.76 20.76 -8.54
CA PRO A 90 11.71 21.37 -9.45
C PRO A 90 12.09 22.77 -8.92
N ASN A 91 13.38 22.95 -8.65
CA ASN A 91 14.21 24.17 -8.75
C ASN A 91 13.61 25.54 -8.29
N PRO A 92 14.29 26.32 -7.41
CA PRO A 92 13.88 27.68 -7.10
C PRO A 92 13.93 28.56 -8.37
N GLN A 93 12.79 29.14 -8.73
CA GLN A 93 12.68 30.11 -9.83
C GLN A 93 13.59 31.32 -9.53
N PRO A 94 14.54 31.72 -10.41
CA PRO A 94 15.29 32.94 -10.20
C PRO A 94 14.36 34.15 -10.33
N ALA A 95 14.48 35.09 -9.40
CA ALA A 95 13.67 36.32 -9.36
C ALA A 95 13.77 37.09 -10.70
N PRO A 96 12.68 37.72 -11.18
CA PRO A 96 12.75 38.54 -12.38
C PRO A 96 13.68 39.73 -12.12
N ALA A 97 14.68 39.92 -12.99
CA ALA A 97 15.54 41.09 -12.98
C ALA A 97 14.68 42.34 -13.20
N ALA A 98 14.70 43.25 -12.23
CA ALA A 98 14.06 44.55 -12.35
C ALA A 98 14.76 45.36 -13.45
N VAL A 99 13.97 45.90 -14.37
CA VAL A 99 14.33 46.95 -15.35
C VAL A 99 13.73 48.27 -14.92
#